data_AF-A0A962LUZ0-F1
#
_entry.id   AF-A0A962LUZ0-F1
#
_cell.length_a   1.000
_cell.length_b   1.000
_cell.length_c   1.000
_cell.angle_alpha   90.00
_cell.angle_beta   90.00
_cell.angle_gamma   90.00
#
_symmetry.space_group_name_H-M   'P 1'
#
loop_
_entity.id
_entity.type
_entity.pdbx_description
1 polymer ?
#
loop_
_entity_poly.entity_id
_entity_poly.type
_entity_poly.pdbx_seq_one_letter_code
_entity_poly.pdbx_strand_id
1 'polypeptide(L)'
;MERKLWNRAKVSDAASPVQGRRVGWWTLFRKWFTDLASPGERSGDTGPSRVYPQIADIALEVTLPISFVVIRFSDEYRHNFLVSPSAQDPINEVIEVDNSSNLYFDNLSQAIAAGLNRANNDIIAVIHEDVLLPQGWQAQFQQTLSELEEHDPSWGMLGSVGWDAEGRFVGHWSDPHQFKNTFADSERNFQEVVKLDEQLLIFHRQRAPALDTHLPGIHFLGEDLKHELAGAGLRTYAINAPTIHKFADKHGDRIVSSIQSDKISDRESATYLADEACCKDYVSWKYPALFPAATPVPVPAALNDHQRLQLQRPVIILCKGELECALVSELVRDCGVVVPEEPAAPGQPPALMIAIYKMIIEKFRCHAPWQAAYTQERLLSIAAPLLGNLQPGQHWALAFPESNLILPELSRVFPDARYLCVHRDPLDICLGASDKSARLDNHIGRIALPEAYSHLGLERAQILQDDELDHRVYTTIHQLGLLTRHLAAPQRSDPLFLAYTELQVSPVSARAQLSGWLGEAPPGPAFPSARRVDSQNENTGRYSAARIAAAAEQLQGVRAALGYI
;
A
#
# COMPACT_ATOMS: atom_id res chain seq x y z
N MET A 1 -8.84 47.99 -57.32
CA MET A 1 -8.29 46.65 -57.03
C MET A 1 -7.67 46.73 -55.65
N GLU A 2 -8.51 46.62 -54.61
CA GLU A 2 -8.72 45.41 -53.79
C GLU A 2 -7.49 45.08 -52.91
N ARG A 3 -7.58 44.92 -51.59
CA ARG A 3 -8.65 45.08 -50.59
C ARG A 3 -7.97 45.04 -49.20
N LYS A 4 -8.17 46.10 -48.40
CA LYS A 4 -8.49 46.17 -46.95
C LYS A 4 -7.81 45.16 -45.99
N LEU A 5 -6.93 45.63 -45.09
CA LEU A 5 -7.19 46.21 -43.75
C LEU A 5 -7.61 45.19 -42.68
N TRP A 6 -6.84 45.09 -41.59
CA TRP A 6 -7.34 45.45 -40.24
C TRP A 6 -6.19 45.70 -39.24
N ASN A 7 -6.35 46.80 -38.50
CA ASN A 7 -5.39 47.41 -37.57
C ASN A 7 -5.38 46.71 -36.20
N ARG A 8 -4.19 46.64 -35.58
CA ARG A 8 -4.04 46.46 -34.13
C ARG A 8 -4.02 47.84 -33.46
N ALA A 9 -5.07 48.13 -32.69
CA ALA A 9 -5.10 49.23 -31.73
C ALA A 9 -4.67 48.71 -30.35
N LYS A 10 -3.85 49.52 -29.67
CA LYS A 10 -3.48 49.40 -28.26
C LYS A 10 -4.74 49.46 -27.39
N VAL A 11 -4.84 48.57 -26.40
CA VAL A 11 -5.64 48.79 -25.19
C VAL A 11 -4.75 48.53 -23.98
N SER A 12 -4.84 49.48 -23.07
CA SER A 12 -4.11 49.72 -21.84
C SER A 12 -4.23 48.64 -20.77
N ASP A 13 -3.13 48.51 -20.02
CA ASP A 13 -3.03 47.88 -18.71
C ASP A 13 -4.06 48.43 -17.71
N ALA A 14 -4.89 47.54 -17.16
CA ALA A 14 -5.45 47.60 -15.81
C ALA A 14 -6.25 46.32 -15.53
N ALA A 15 -5.58 45.27 -15.06
CA ALA A 15 -6.24 44.14 -14.42
C ALA A 15 -5.50 43.82 -13.12
N SER A 16 -6.16 44.11 -12.00
CA SER A 16 -5.75 43.73 -10.65
C SER A 16 -5.51 42.22 -10.56
N PRO A 17 -4.49 41.77 -9.81
CA PRO A 17 -4.33 40.34 -9.56
C PRO A 17 -5.43 39.88 -8.62
N VAL A 18 -6.38 39.09 -9.15
CA VAL A 18 -7.23 38.25 -8.31
C VAL A 18 -6.30 37.23 -7.65
N GLN A 19 -6.03 37.42 -6.36
CA GLN A 19 -5.43 36.42 -5.49
C GLN A 19 -6.39 35.23 -5.38
N GLY A 20 -6.40 34.38 -6.40
CA GLY A 20 -6.96 33.05 -6.30
C GLY A 20 -6.11 32.27 -5.32
N ARG A 21 -6.64 31.99 -4.13
CA ARG A 21 -6.06 31.02 -3.20
C ARG A 21 -5.97 29.68 -3.92
N ARG A 22 -4.79 29.34 -4.42
CA ARG A 22 -4.45 27.98 -4.84
C ARG A 22 -4.44 27.12 -3.59
N VAL A 23 -5.56 26.49 -3.29
CA VAL A 23 -5.61 25.36 -2.37
C VAL A 23 -5.02 24.18 -3.15
N GLY A 24 -3.85 23.71 -2.74
CA GLY A 24 -3.21 22.57 -3.41
C GLY A 24 -4.06 21.32 -3.25
N TRP A 25 -4.00 20.43 -4.25
CA TRP A 25 -4.50 19.05 -4.23
C TRP A 25 -4.36 18.38 -2.86
N TRP A 26 -3.16 18.54 -2.31
CA TRP A 26 -2.72 18.03 -1.02
C TRP A 26 -3.50 18.53 0.18
N THR A 27 -3.99 19.78 0.19
CA THR A 27 -4.76 20.32 1.31
C THR A 27 -6.20 19.81 1.28
N LEU A 28 -6.79 19.60 0.10
CA LEU A 28 -8.12 19.00 -0.04
C LEU A 28 -8.11 17.50 0.30
N PHE A 29 -7.14 16.74 -0.20
CA PHE A 29 -7.02 15.30 0.07
C PHE A 29 -6.61 14.98 1.53
N ARG A 30 -5.71 15.81 2.12
CA ARG A 30 -5.38 15.69 3.55
C ARG A 30 -6.54 16.17 4.42
N LYS A 31 -7.20 17.28 4.10
CA LYS A 31 -8.44 17.70 4.80
C LYS A 31 -9.54 16.64 4.70
N TRP A 32 -9.64 15.91 3.58
CA TRP A 32 -10.59 14.81 3.43
C TRP A 32 -10.39 13.69 4.45
N PHE A 33 -9.16 13.26 4.73
CA PHE A 33 -8.92 12.25 5.77
C PHE A 33 -8.81 12.83 7.18
N THR A 34 -8.25 14.03 7.34
CA THR A 34 -8.02 14.62 8.68
C THR A 34 -9.29 15.22 9.30
N ASP A 35 -10.23 15.74 8.50
CA ASP A 35 -11.55 16.18 9.03
C ASP A 35 -12.46 14.97 9.35
N LEU A 36 -12.16 13.78 8.82
CA LEU A 36 -12.86 12.52 9.12
C LEU A 36 -12.23 11.71 10.27
N ALA A 37 -11.00 12.07 10.68
CA ALA A 37 -10.22 11.36 11.70
C ALA A 37 -9.85 12.27 12.89
N SER A 38 -10.78 13.11 13.35
CA SER A 38 -10.63 13.65 14.71
C SER A 38 -10.62 12.45 15.66
N PRO A 39 -9.56 12.21 16.45
CA PRO A 39 -9.55 11.14 17.42
C PRO A 39 -10.52 11.53 18.53
N GLY A 40 -11.79 11.15 18.35
CA GLY A 40 -12.78 11.19 19.42
C GLY A 40 -12.26 10.37 20.58
N GLU A 41 -12.32 10.94 21.78
CA GLU A 41 -11.94 10.28 23.02
C GLU A 41 -12.54 8.86 23.06
N ARG A 42 -11.70 7.86 23.33
CA ARG A 42 -12.08 6.46 23.51
C ARG A 42 -12.91 6.31 24.81
N SER A 43 -14.09 6.91 24.88
CA SER A 43 -15.12 6.52 25.84
C SER A 43 -15.93 5.40 25.22
N GLY A 44 -16.13 4.28 25.94
CA GLY A 44 -16.87 3.11 25.47
C GLY A 44 -18.19 3.51 24.80
N ASP A 45 -18.20 3.45 23.47
CA ASP A 45 -19.21 4.12 22.67
C ASP A 45 -20.38 3.17 22.42
N THR A 46 -21.54 3.55 22.96
CA THR A 46 -22.86 3.04 22.53
C THR A 46 -23.30 3.83 21.29
N GLY A 47 -22.37 4.01 20.35
CA GLY A 47 -22.53 4.84 19.18
C GLY A 47 -23.80 4.45 18.40
N PRO A 48 -24.45 5.41 17.72
CA PRO A 48 -25.68 5.15 17.00
C PRO A 48 -25.48 3.98 16.02
N SER A 49 -26.44 3.05 16.00
CA SER A 49 -26.43 1.89 15.12
C SER A 49 -26.19 2.33 13.67
N ARG A 50 -25.25 1.66 12.97
CA ARG A 50 -24.98 1.86 11.55
C ARG A 50 -26.28 1.85 10.74
N VAL A 51 -26.49 2.89 9.95
CA VAL A 51 -27.67 3.03 9.07
C VAL A 51 -27.36 2.36 7.73
N TYR A 52 -28.33 1.59 7.21
CA TYR A 52 -28.22 0.90 5.94
C TYR A 52 -29.23 1.47 4.93
N PRO A 53 -28.91 1.46 3.62
CA PRO A 53 -29.82 1.87 2.58
C PRO A 53 -31.13 1.08 2.64
N GLN A 54 -32.24 1.78 2.46
CA GLN A 54 -33.56 1.19 2.25
C GLN A 54 -33.86 1.26 0.76
N ILE A 55 -34.16 0.12 0.14
CA ILE A 55 -34.57 0.04 -1.25
C ILE A 55 -36.10 0.00 -1.30
N ALA A 56 -36.69 0.81 -2.16
CA ALA A 56 -38.12 0.77 -2.39
C ALA A 56 -38.53 -0.59 -2.99
N ASP A 57 -39.68 -1.11 -2.61
CA ASP A 57 -40.22 -2.32 -3.22
C ASP A 57 -40.66 -2.00 -4.65
N ILE A 58 -39.77 -2.22 -5.62
CA ILE A 58 -40.02 -1.98 -7.04
C ILE A 58 -40.59 -3.27 -7.63
N ALA A 59 -41.86 -3.22 -8.01
CA ALA A 59 -42.56 -4.30 -8.71
C ALA A 59 -42.14 -4.42 -10.19
N LEU A 60 -40.83 -4.46 -10.44
CA LEU A 60 -40.25 -4.69 -11.76
C LEU A 60 -39.74 -6.12 -11.84
N GLU A 61 -40.17 -6.84 -12.88
CA GLU A 61 -39.61 -8.15 -13.20
C GLU A 61 -38.17 -7.97 -13.66
N VAL A 62 -37.24 -8.64 -12.98
CA VAL A 62 -35.82 -8.65 -13.33
C VAL A 62 -35.64 -9.50 -14.59
N THR A 63 -35.16 -8.87 -15.66
CA THR A 63 -35.00 -9.52 -16.98
C THR A 63 -33.60 -9.33 -17.56
N LEU A 64 -32.80 -8.43 -16.98
CA LEU A 64 -31.45 -8.12 -17.43
C LEU A 64 -30.43 -9.03 -16.73
N PRO A 65 -29.80 -10.01 -17.43
CA PRO A 65 -28.75 -10.82 -16.85
C PRO A 65 -27.47 -9.99 -16.65
N ILE A 66 -26.81 -10.18 -15.51
CA ILE A 66 -25.55 -9.49 -15.15
C ILE A 66 -24.46 -10.53 -14.90
N SER A 67 -23.26 -10.30 -15.44
CA SER A 67 -22.05 -11.00 -15.02
C SER A 67 -21.40 -10.25 -13.86
N PHE A 68 -21.48 -10.78 -12.65
CA PHE A 68 -20.79 -10.26 -11.48
C PHE A 68 -19.38 -10.82 -11.41
N VAL A 69 -18.38 -9.96 -11.56
CA VAL A 69 -16.97 -10.31 -11.38
C VAL A 69 -16.53 -9.88 -9.98
N VAL A 70 -16.13 -10.85 -9.16
CA VAL A 70 -15.69 -10.60 -7.78
C VAL A 70 -14.27 -11.07 -7.61
N ILE A 71 -13.39 -10.17 -7.17
CA ILE A 71 -12.01 -10.53 -6.84
C ILE A 71 -11.98 -10.96 -5.38
N ARG A 72 -11.87 -12.26 -5.14
CA ARG A 72 -11.80 -12.81 -3.78
C ARG A 72 -10.39 -12.61 -3.25
N PHE A 73 -10.27 -11.86 -2.17
CA PHE A 73 -9.03 -11.68 -1.42
C PHE A 73 -9.05 -12.44 -0.09
N SER A 74 -10.23 -12.62 0.51
CA SER A 74 -10.46 -13.28 1.78
C SER A 74 -11.83 -13.98 1.83
N ASP A 75 -12.21 -14.51 3.00
CA ASP A 75 -13.54 -15.09 3.20
C ASP A 75 -14.66 -14.05 3.36
N GLU A 76 -14.35 -12.75 3.38
CA GLU A 76 -15.36 -11.68 3.37
C GLU A 76 -16.35 -11.85 2.20
N TYR A 77 -15.88 -12.33 1.05
CA TYR A 77 -16.72 -12.69 -0.09
C TYR A 77 -17.95 -13.54 0.29
N ARG A 78 -17.76 -14.53 1.16
CA ARG A 78 -18.80 -15.48 1.58
C ARG A 78 -19.85 -14.85 2.47
N HIS A 79 -19.48 -13.80 3.20
CA HIS A 79 -20.32 -13.14 4.20
C HIS A 79 -20.96 -11.84 3.68
N ASN A 80 -20.51 -11.34 2.54
CA ASN A 80 -20.93 -10.08 1.94
C ASN A 80 -21.58 -10.32 0.57
N PHE A 81 -20.80 -10.33 -0.51
CA PHE A 81 -21.39 -10.39 -1.85
C PHE A 81 -22.20 -11.66 -2.06
N LEU A 82 -21.66 -12.82 -1.68
CA LEU A 82 -22.29 -14.10 -1.98
C LEU A 82 -23.65 -14.28 -1.29
N VAL A 83 -23.94 -13.58 -0.19
CA VAL A 83 -25.27 -13.63 0.46
C VAL A 83 -26.29 -12.67 -0.16
N SER A 84 -25.88 -11.86 -1.15
CA SER A 84 -26.78 -10.93 -1.84
C SER A 84 -27.81 -11.69 -2.68
N PRO A 85 -29.09 -11.29 -2.69
CA PRO A 85 -30.09 -11.93 -3.54
C PRO A 85 -29.71 -12.00 -5.02
N SER A 86 -29.11 -10.93 -5.57
CA SER A 86 -28.63 -10.90 -6.96
C SER A 86 -27.52 -11.92 -7.25
N ALA A 87 -26.70 -12.28 -6.27
CA ALA A 87 -25.67 -13.31 -6.44
C ALA A 87 -26.26 -14.74 -6.45
N GLN A 88 -27.46 -14.91 -5.89
CA GLN A 88 -28.18 -16.19 -5.82
C GLN A 88 -29.21 -16.37 -6.95
N ASP A 89 -29.50 -15.30 -7.70
CA ASP A 89 -30.46 -15.33 -8.79
C ASP A 89 -29.86 -16.03 -10.03
N PRO A 90 -30.47 -17.11 -10.54
CA PRO A 90 -29.94 -17.87 -11.68
C PRO A 90 -29.96 -17.11 -13.01
N ILE A 91 -30.62 -15.94 -13.11
CA ILE A 91 -30.50 -15.07 -14.29
C ILE A 91 -29.09 -14.48 -14.40
N ASN A 92 -28.37 -14.36 -13.27
CA ASN A 92 -27.07 -13.75 -13.21
C ASN A 92 -25.96 -14.81 -13.26
N GLU A 93 -24.79 -14.35 -13.68
CA GLU A 93 -23.56 -15.12 -13.65
C GLU A 93 -22.66 -14.57 -12.55
N VAL A 94 -22.14 -15.45 -11.67
CA VAL A 94 -21.14 -15.06 -10.66
C VAL A 94 -19.78 -15.64 -11.04
N ILE A 95 -18.81 -14.75 -11.24
CA ILE A 95 -17.44 -15.04 -11.62
C ILE A 95 -16.54 -14.68 -10.44
N GLU A 96 -16.21 -15.69 -9.65
CA GLU A 96 -15.17 -15.58 -8.65
C GLU A 96 -13.80 -15.66 -9.32
N VAL A 97 -12.98 -14.62 -9.13
CA VAL A 97 -11.57 -14.60 -9.46
C VAL A 97 -10.81 -14.74 -8.14
N ASP A 98 -10.18 -15.89 -7.95
CA ASP A 98 -9.38 -16.13 -6.75
C ASP A 98 -8.10 -15.30 -6.82
N ASN A 99 -7.98 -14.33 -5.92
CA ASN A 99 -6.76 -13.60 -5.65
C ASN A 99 -6.50 -13.55 -4.15
N SER A 100 -6.74 -14.68 -3.47
CA SER A 100 -6.55 -14.82 -2.02
C SER A 100 -5.20 -14.24 -1.60
N SER A 101 -5.23 -13.25 -0.70
CA SER A 101 -4.03 -12.54 -0.22
C SER A 101 -3.13 -11.94 -1.31
N ASN A 102 -3.66 -11.61 -2.48
CA ASN A 102 -2.92 -11.13 -3.66
C ASN A 102 -1.82 -12.09 -4.17
N LEU A 103 -2.05 -13.40 -4.09
CA LEU A 103 -1.04 -14.41 -4.47
C LEU A 103 -1.03 -14.75 -5.97
N TYR A 104 -2.17 -14.64 -6.64
CA TYR A 104 -2.35 -15.12 -8.02
C TYR A 104 -2.20 -14.02 -9.07
N PHE A 105 -2.54 -12.79 -8.70
CA PHE A 105 -2.40 -11.61 -9.56
C PHE A 105 -1.61 -10.53 -8.83
N ASP A 106 -0.68 -9.92 -9.54
CA ASP A 106 0.24 -8.95 -8.97
C ASP A 106 -0.45 -7.58 -8.75
N ASN A 107 -1.55 -7.32 -9.45
CA ASN A 107 -2.38 -6.13 -9.30
C ASN A 107 -3.86 -6.40 -9.57
N LEU A 108 -4.71 -5.44 -9.17
CA LEU A 108 -6.16 -5.56 -9.28
C LEU A 108 -6.64 -5.57 -10.74
N SER A 109 -6.00 -4.81 -11.64
CA SER A 109 -6.36 -4.75 -13.06
C SER A 109 -6.24 -6.11 -13.75
N GLN A 110 -5.17 -6.87 -13.45
CA GLN A 110 -4.98 -8.22 -13.98
C GLN A 110 -6.09 -9.18 -13.51
N ALA A 111 -6.44 -9.12 -12.23
CA ALA A 111 -7.51 -9.96 -11.67
C ALA A 111 -8.87 -9.61 -12.29
N ILE A 112 -9.18 -8.32 -12.43
CA ILE A 112 -10.42 -7.87 -13.09
C ILE A 112 -10.43 -8.31 -14.56
N ALA A 113 -9.34 -8.12 -15.31
CA ALA A 113 -9.25 -8.55 -16.70
C ALA A 113 -9.50 -10.05 -16.86
N ALA A 114 -8.97 -10.88 -15.96
CA ALA A 114 -9.23 -12.32 -15.94
C ALA A 114 -10.72 -12.64 -15.74
N GLY A 115 -11.42 -11.87 -14.91
CA GLY A 115 -12.87 -11.98 -14.72
C GLY A 115 -13.68 -11.48 -15.93
N LEU A 116 -13.34 -10.32 -16.50
CA LEU A 116 -14.01 -9.77 -17.69
C LEU A 116 -13.95 -10.74 -18.89
N ASN A 117 -12.81 -11.43 -19.05
CA ASN A 117 -12.62 -12.43 -20.10
C ASN A 117 -13.55 -13.65 -19.96
N ARG A 118 -14.04 -13.94 -18.74
CA ARG A 118 -14.95 -15.05 -18.44
C ARG A 118 -16.42 -14.64 -18.52
N ALA A 119 -16.73 -13.35 -18.43
CA ALA A 119 -18.09 -12.82 -18.45
C ALA A 119 -18.82 -13.13 -19.76
N ASN A 120 -20.07 -13.57 -19.66
CA ASN A 120 -20.89 -13.95 -20.80
C ASN A 120 -22.01 -12.94 -21.10
N ASN A 121 -22.39 -12.09 -20.14
CA ASN A 121 -23.45 -11.11 -20.31
C ASN A 121 -22.92 -9.76 -20.83
N ASP A 122 -23.83 -8.97 -21.43
CA ASP A 122 -23.51 -7.63 -21.93
C ASP A 122 -23.28 -6.62 -20.81
N ILE A 123 -23.94 -6.80 -19.66
CA ILE A 123 -23.70 -5.99 -18.46
C ILE A 123 -22.79 -6.75 -17.52
N ILE A 124 -21.66 -6.13 -17.18
CA ILE A 124 -20.65 -6.71 -16.30
C ILE A 124 -20.48 -5.79 -15.10
N ALA A 125 -20.70 -6.32 -13.90
CA ALA A 125 -20.51 -5.62 -12.64
C ALA A 125 -19.27 -6.17 -11.93
N VAL A 126 -18.21 -5.36 -11.84
CA VAL A 126 -17.05 -5.62 -11.01
C VAL A 126 -17.34 -5.10 -9.62
N ILE A 127 -17.27 -5.98 -8.62
CA ILE A 127 -17.67 -5.68 -7.25
C ILE A 127 -16.60 -6.13 -6.27
N HIS A 128 -16.38 -5.34 -5.23
CA HIS A 128 -15.52 -5.76 -4.13
C HIS A 128 -16.14 -6.94 -3.37
N GLU A 129 -15.30 -7.84 -2.86
CA GLU A 129 -15.75 -8.98 -2.06
C GLU A 129 -16.54 -8.59 -0.81
N ASP A 130 -16.28 -7.40 -0.26
CA ASP A 130 -16.83 -6.89 1.00
C ASP A 130 -18.09 -6.05 0.80
N VAL A 131 -18.71 -6.11 -0.37
CA VAL A 131 -19.96 -5.41 -0.69
C VAL A 131 -21.14 -6.36 -0.63
N LEU A 132 -22.22 -5.95 0.03
CA LEU A 132 -23.53 -6.59 -0.02
C LEU A 132 -24.49 -5.75 -0.89
N LEU A 133 -25.21 -6.43 -1.80
CA LEU A 133 -26.30 -5.85 -2.60
C LEU A 133 -27.63 -6.15 -1.90
N PRO A 134 -28.42 -5.14 -1.48
CA PRO A 134 -29.64 -5.39 -0.73
C PRO A 134 -30.74 -6.03 -1.59
N GLN A 135 -31.79 -6.54 -0.93
CA GLN A 135 -32.98 -7.01 -1.63
C GLN A 135 -33.60 -5.91 -2.50
N GLY A 136 -34.01 -6.25 -3.73
CA GLY A 136 -34.57 -5.31 -4.70
C GLY A 136 -33.52 -4.53 -5.50
N TRP A 137 -32.22 -4.73 -5.23
CA TRP A 137 -31.14 -4.00 -5.90
C TRP A 137 -31.21 -4.09 -7.43
N GLN A 138 -31.41 -5.28 -7.99
CA GLN A 138 -31.38 -5.46 -9.44
C GLN A 138 -32.57 -4.81 -10.15
N ALA A 139 -33.76 -4.81 -9.53
CA ALA A 139 -34.92 -4.10 -10.06
C ALA A 139 -34.67 -2.58 -10.09
N GLN A 140 -34.12 -2.02 -9.00
CA GLN A 140 -33.73 -0.61 -8.92
C GLN A 140 -32.64 -0.26 -9.95
N PHE A 141 -31.63 -1.12 -10.10
CA PHE A 141 -30.55 -0.95 -11.07
C PHE A 141 -31.09 -0.95 -12.50
N GLN A 142 -31.93 -1.94 -12.86
CA GLN A 142 -32.50 -2.06 -14.20
C GLN A 142 -33.39 -0.85 -14.57
N GLN A 143 -34.21 -0.37 -13.63
CA GLN A 143 -34.99 0.85 -13.83
C GLN A 143 -34.08 2.05 -14.11
N THR A 144 -33.07 2.26 -13.26
CA THR A 144 -32.13 3.38 -13.37
C THR A 144 -31.31 3.32 -14.66
N LEU A 145 -30.88 2.12 -15.06
CA LEU A 145 -30.14 1.91 -16.30
C LEU A 145 -31.01 2.25 -17.52
N SER A 146 -32.28 1.86 -17.51
CA SER A 146 -33.21 2.19 -18.60
C SER A 146 -33.38 3.71 -18.74
N GLU A 147 -33.59 4.42 -17.62
CA GLU A 147 -33.66 5.90 -17.60
C GLU A 147 -32.36 6.54 -18.12
N LEU A 148 -31.20 5.97 -17.77
CA LEU A 148 -29.91 6.45 -18.25
C LEU A 148 -29.71 6.18 -19.75
N GLU A 149 -30.07 5.01 -20.25
CA GLU A 149 -29.87 4.65 -21.66
C GLU A 149 -30.76 5.46 -22.61
N GLU A 150 -31.92 5.92 -22.15
CA GLU A 150 -32.72 6.93 -22.85
C GLU A 150 -32.00 8.29 -22.93
N HIS A 151 -31.19 8.64 -21.93
CA HIS A 151 -30.48 9.91 -21.84
C HIS A 151 -29.11 9.90 -22.54
N ASP A 152 -28.31 8.88 -22.28
CA ASP A 152 -26.99 8.63 -22.84
C ASP A 152 -26.84 7.14 -23.14
N PRO A 153 -27.17 6.68 -24.37
CA PRO A 153 -27.00 5.29 -24.77
C PRO A 153 -25.53 4.89 -24.91
N SER A 154 -24.59 5.84 -24.77
CA SER A 154 -23.15 5.67 -24.93
C SER A 154 -22.37 5.84 -23.61
N TRP A 155 -23.02 5.62 -22.47
CA TRP A 155 -22.36 5.62 -21.16
C TRP A 155 -21.18 4.62 -21.13
N GLY A 156 -20.12 4.99 -20.42
CA GLY A 156 -18.89 4.19 -20.29
C GLY A 156 -18.85 3.31 -19.06
N MET A 157 -19.05 3.91 -17.89
CA MET A 157 -18.94 3.23 -16.59
C MET A 157 -19.96 3.77 -15.60
N LEU A 158 -20.55 2.87 -14.82
CA LEU A 158 -21.52 3.20 -13.77
C LEU A 158 -20.98 2.74 -12.42
N GLY A 159 -21.46 3.34 -11.35
CA GLY A 159 -21.19 2.89 -9.99
C GLY A 159 -22.21 3.42 -9.00
N SER A 160 -22.22 2.87 -7.79
CA SER A 160 -23.17 3.32 -6.76
C SER A 160 -22.82 4.69 -6.20
N VAL A 161 -21.56 5.10 -6.31
CA VAL A 161 -21.05 6.31 -5.66
C VAL A 161 -19.87 6.91 -6.41
N GLY A 162 -19.84 8.24 -6.47
CA GLY A 162 -18.78 8.99 -7.13
C GLY A 162 -18.70 10.45 -6.71
N TRP A 163 -17.91 11.19 -7.47
CA TRP A 163 -17.69 12.62 -7.24
C TRP A 163 -17.85 13.41 -8.53
N ASP A 164 -18.53 14.55 -8.45
CA ASP A 164 -18.66 15.48 -9.57
C ASP A 164 -17.39 16.33 -9.79
N ALA A 165 -17.43 17.22 -10.79
CA ALA A 165 -16.29 18.08 -11.14
C ALA A 165 -15.90 19.06 -10.03
N GLU A 166 -16.81 19.37 -9.11
CA GLU A 166 -16.56 20.20 -7.93
C GLU A 166 -16.04 19.36 -6.73
N GLY A 167 -15.88 18.05 -6.90
CA GLY A 167 -15.49 17.12 -5.85
C GLY A 167 -16.60 16.85 -4.84
N ARG A 168 -17.85 17.20 -5.16
CA ARG A 168 -18.99 16.89 -4.30
C ARG A 168 -19.37 15.43 -4.49
N PHE A 169 -19.76 14.84 -3.38
CA PHE A 169 -20.26 13.49 -3.29
C PHE A 169 -21.58 13.31 -4.05
N VAL A 170 -21.70 12.23 -4.83
CA VAL A 170 -22.91 11.82 -5.57
C VAL A 170 -23.13 10.31 -5.40
N GLY A 171 -24.36 9.91 -5.12
CA GLY A 171 -24.79 8.50 -5.07
C GLY A 171 -25.09 7.97 -3.67
N HIS A 172 -24.76 6.70 -3.45
CA HIS A 172 -24.97 5.93 -2.23
C HIS A 172 -23.65 5.62 -1.53
N TRP A 173 -23.30 6.44 -0.54
CA TRP A 173 -22.19 6.14 0.38
C TRP A 173 -22.76 5.24 1.45
N SER A 174 -22.25 4.04 1.63
CA SER A 174 -22.69 3.17 2.71
C SER A 174 -21.49 2.37 3.21
N ASP A 175 -20.75 2.95 4.14
CA ASP A 175 -19.57 2.33 4.74
C ASP A 175 -19.65 2.40 6.29
N PRO A 176 -18.67 1.87 7.02
CA PRO A 176 -18.68 1.93 8.48
C PRO A 176 -18.52 3.33 9.10
N HIS A 177 -18.23 4.36 8.29
CA HIS A 177 -18.20 5.74 8.76
C HIS A 177 -19.59 6.39 8.67
N GLN A 178 -20.33 6.16 7.58
CA GLN A 178 -21.64 6.79 7.38
C GLN A 178 -22.46 6.18 6.24
N PHE A 179 -23.75 6.54 6.22
CA PHE A 179 -24.64 6.36 5.08
C PHE A 179 -25.11 7.73 4.53
N LYS A 180 -25.06 7.90 3.21
CA LYS A 180 -25.58 9.08 2.50
C LYS A 180 -26.16 8.69 1.15
N ASN A 181 -27.36 9.17 0.85
CA ASN A 181 -28.04 9.00 -0.44
C ASN A 181 -28.36 10.38 -1.03
N THR A 182 -27.78 10.72 -2.18
CA THR A 182 -28.07 12.00 -2.87
C THR A 182 -29.22 11.94 -3.86
N PHE A 183 -29.79 10.76 -4.13
CA PHE A 183 -30.90 10.59 -5.05
C PHE A 183 -32.27 10.74 -4.40
N ALA A 184 -32.34 10.75 -3.06
CA ALA A 184 -33.62 10.83 -2.33
C ALA A 184 -34.49 12.04 -2.74
N ASP A 185 -33.85 13.16 -3.08
CA ASP A 185 -34.52 14.41 -3.49
C ASP A 185 -34.20 14.79 -4.96
N SER A 186 -33.66 13.86 -5.75
CA SER A 186 -33.26 14.11 -7.14
C SER A 186 -34.40 13.82 -8.11
N GLU A 187 -34.48 14.61 -9.19
CA GLU A 187 -35.41 14.36 -10.31
C GLU A 187 -35.02 13.13 -11.13
N ARG A 188 -33.75 12.71 -11.06
CA ARG A 188 -33.19 11.58 -11.79
C ARG A 188 -32.53 10.59 -10.85
N ASN A 189 -32.58 9.32 -11.22
CA ASN A 189 -31.91 8.23 -10.52
C ASN A 189 -30.42 8.10 -10.90
N PHE A 190 -29.85 9.05 -11.63
CA PHE A 190 -28.45 9.04 -12.04
C PHE A 190 -27.90 10.45 -12.17
N GLN A 191 -26.57 10.59 -12.08
CA GLN A 191 -25.87 11.85 -12.30
C GLN A 191 -24.45 11.59 -12.84
N GLU A 192 -24.03 12.42 -13.80
CA GLU A 192 -22.67 12.37 -14.36
C GLU A 192 -21.64 12.72 -13.28
N VAL A 193 -20.58 11.92 -13.17
CA VAL A 193 -19.50 12.07 -12.20
C VAL A 193 -18.16 12.00 -12.90
N VAL A 194 -17.14 12.63 -12.34
CA VAL A 194 -15.78 12.56 -12.88
C VAL A 194 -15.03 11.33 -12.37
N LYS A 195 -15.44 10.75 -11.24
CA LYS A 195 -14.80 9.57 -10.64
C LYS A 195 -15.84 8.73 -9.91
N LEU A 196 -15.67 7.41 -9.92
CA LEU A 196 -16.39 6.46 -9.09
C LEU A 196 -15.47 5.83 -8.04
N ASP A 197 -16.07 5.38 -6.93
CA ASP A 197 -15.41 4.45 -6.00
C ASP A 197 -15.42 3.05 -6.59
N GLU A 198 -14.35 2.28 -6.33
CA GLU A 198 -14.15 0.97 -6.91
C GLU A 198 -15.05 -0.14 -6.30
N GLN A 199 -15.80 0.15 -5.22
CA GLN A 199 -16.69 -0.83 -4.58
C GLN A 199 -17.69 -1.49 -5.54
N LEU A 200 -18.13 -0.76 -6.57
CA LEU A 200 -19.00 -1.26 -7.63
C LEU A 200 -18.73 -0.46 -8.90
N LEU A 201 -18.20 -1.14 -9.92
CA LEU A 201 -18.00 -0.60 -11.26
C LEU A 201 -18.77 -1.46 -12.27
N ILE A 202 -19.62 -0.85 -13.07
CA ILE A 202 -20.45 -1.54 -14.05
C ILE A 202 -20.11 -1.05 -15.44
N PHE A 203 -19.93 -2.00 -16.36
CA PHE A 203 -19.56 -1.76 -17.75
C PHE A 203 -20.56 -2.43 -18.68
N HIS A 204 -20.71 -1.85 -19.87
CA HIS A 204 -21.22 -2.58 -21.01
C HIS A 204 -20.05 -3.32 -21.68
N ARG A 205 -20.17 -4.62 -21.95
CA ARG A 205 -19.10 -5.49 -22.46
C ARG A 205 -18.39 -4.91 -23.70
N GLN A 206 -19.18 -4.38 -24.64
CA GLN A 206 -18.64 -3.78 -25.88
C GLN A 206 -17.91 -2.45 -25.67
N ARG A 207 -18.04 -1.83 -24.50
CA ARG A 207 -17.46 -0.53 -24.12
C ARG A 207 -16.57 -0.64 -22.88
N ALA A 208 -16.22 -1.85 -22.46
CA ALA A 208 -15.37 -2.06 -21.30
C ALA A 208 -14.00 -1.38 -21.53
N PRO A 209 -13.47 -0.67 -20.53
CA PRO A 209 -12.20 0.03 -20.68
C PRO A 209 -11.05 -0.96 -20.86
N ALA A 210 -10.00 -0.53 -21.56
CA ALA A 210 -8.74 -1.26 -21.56
C ALA A 210 -8.10 -1.14 -20.17
N LEU A 211 -8.02 -2.26 -19.46
CA LEU A 211 -7.39 -2.31 -18.14
C LEU A 211 -5.87 -2.26 -18.27
N ASP A 212 -5.23 -1.35 -17.55
CA ASP A 212 -3.78 -1.33 -17.45
C ASP A 212 -3.27 -2.41 -16.50
N THR A 213 -2.82 -3.53 -17.07
CA THR A 213 -2.26 -4.67 -16.34
C THR A 213 -0.86 -4.41 -15.77
N HIS A 214 -0.29 -3.22 -15.97
CA HIS A 214 0.99 -2.80 -15.40
C HIS A 214 0.85 -1.85 -14.20
N LEU A 215 -0.38 -1.52 -13.78
CA LEU A 215 -0.60 -0.83 -12.51
C LEU A 215 0.08 -1.61 -11.38
N PRO A 216 0.86 -0.97 -10.49
CA PRO A 216 1.74 -1.70 -9.57
C PRO A 216 1.03 -2.31 -8.35
N GLY A 217 -0.25 -2.02 -8.14
CA GLY A 217 -0.97 -2.46 -6.94
C GLY A 217 -2.48 -2.38 -7.10
N ILE A 218 -3.18 -2.18 -5.99
CA ILE A 218 -4.65 -2.20 -5.94
C ILE A 218 -5.28 -0.80 -5.88
N HIS A 219 -4.46 0.25 -5.87
CA HIS A 219 -4.92 1.64 -5.71
C HIS A 219 -5.01 2.38 -7.04
N PHE A 220 -5.83 3.44 -7.08
CA PHE A 220 -6.00 4.34 -8.22
C PHE A 220 -6.55 3.69 -9.51
N LEU A 221 -7.15 2.50 -9.43
CA LEU A 221 -7.81 1.91 -10.58
C LEU A 221 -8.95 2.80 -11.12
N GLY A 222 -9.84 3.31 -10.27
CA GLY A 222 -10.92 4.19 -10.70
C GLY A 222 -10.42 5.52 -11.28
N GLU A 223 -9.25 5.98 -10.84
CA GLU A 223 -8.57 7.14 -11.42
C GLU A 223 -7.99 6.84 -12.81
N ASP A 224 -7.42 5.66 -13.03
CA ASP A 224 -6.95 5.22 -14.34
C ASP A 224 -8.11 5.03 -15.33
N LEU A 225 -9.13 4.28 -14.90
CA LEU A 225 -10.28 3.92 -15.73
C LEU A 225 -11.05 5.13 -16.24
N LYS A 226 -11.26 6.15 -15.41
CA LYS A 226 -11.98 7.36 -15.85
C LYS A 226 -11.25 8.07 -17.00
N HIS A 227 -9.92 8.04 -17.03
CA HIS A 227 -9.13 8.73 -18.04
C HIS A 227 -9.11 7.92 -19.35
N GLU A 228 -8.99 6.60 -19.25
CA GLU A 228 -9.15 5.70 -20.40
C GLU A 228 -10.54 5.89 -21.06
N LEU A 229 -11.61 5.92 -20.27
CA LEU A 229 -12.98 6.11 -20.78
C LEU A 229 -13.19 7.51 -21.38
N ALA A 230 -12.69 8.56 -20.71
CA ALA A 230 -12.78 9.93 -21.23
C ALA A 230 -12.02 10.07 -22.57
N GLY A 231 -10.87 9.42 -22.71
CA GLY A 231 -10.11 9.34 -23.97
C GLY A 231 -10.89 8.66 -25.10
N ALA A 232 -11.78 7.73 -24.76
CA ALA A 232 -12.71 7.08 -25.69
C ALA A 232 -14.01 7.89 -25.92
N GLY A 233 -14.15 9.07 -25.32
CA GLY A 233 -15.36 9.90 -25.41
C GLY A 233 -16.55 9.37 -24.62
N LEU A 234 -16.32 8.44 -23.70
CA LEU A 234 -17.34 7.82 -22.86
C LEU A 234 -17.49 8.56 -21.53
N ARG A 235 -18.69 8.55 -20.97
CA ARG A 235 -19.04 9.24 -19.72
C ARG A 235 -19.21 8.30 -18.55
N THR A 236 -19.02 8.81 -17.35
CA THR A 236 -19.14 8.05 -16.10
C THR A 236 -20.31 8.58 -15.28
N TYR A 237 -21.10 7.67 -14.68
CA TYR A 237 -22.30 8.03 -13.93
C TYR A 237 -22.35 7.34 -12.57
N ALA A 238 -22.69 8.11 -11.52
CA ALA A 238 -23.23 7.53 -10.31
C ALA A 238 -24.72 7.25 -10.54
N ILE A 239 -25.17 6.07 -10.16
CA ILE A 239 -26.55 5.60 -10.37
C ILE A 239 -27.19 5.19 -9.05
N ASN A 240 -28.51 5.24 -8.98
CA ASN A 240 -29.30 4.79 -7.84
C ASN A 240 -29.26 3.26 -7.75
N ALA A 241 -28.13 2.72 -7.32
CA ALA A 241 -27.88 1.29 -7.14
C ALA A 241 -27.20 1.08 -5.77
N PRO A 242 -27.94 1.20 -4.65
CA PRO A 242 -27.36 1.24 -3.32
C PRO A 242 -26.58 -0.02 -2.96
N THR A 243 -25.37 0.15 -2.44
CA THR A 243 -24.51 -0.93 -1.94
C THR A 243 -24.38 -0.83 -0.42
N ILE A 244 -23.93 -1.89 0.25
CA ILE A 244 -23.44 -1.84 1.64
C ILE A 244 -22.01 -2.34 1.65
N HIS A 245 -21.06 -1.43 1.78
CA HIS A 245 -19.63 -1.73 1.73
C HIS A 245 -19.08 -2.01 3.13
N LYS A 246 -18.32 -3.10 3.26
CA LYS A 246 -17.81 -3.65 4.54
C LYS A 246 -18.96 -4.05 5.46
N PHE A 247 -19.88 -4.90 4.99
CA PHE A 247 -21.05 -5.30 5.78
C PHE A 247 -20.67 -6.23 6.95
N ALA A 248 -19.85 -7.25 6.67
CA ALA A 248 -19.32 -8.20 7.63
C ALA A 248 -17.83 -8.46 7.38
N ASP A 249 -17.11 -8.85 8.44
CA ASP A 249 -15.70 -9.24 8.35
C ASP A 249 -15.52 -10.68 7.82
N LYS A 250 -14.27 -11.14 7.78
CA LYS A 250 -13.90 -12.49 7.32
C LYS A 250 -14.45 -13.63 8.19
N HIS A 251 -14.95 -13.33 9.38
CA HIS A 251 -15.59 -14.29 10.29
C HIS A 251 -17.12 -14.26 10.21
N GLY A 252 -17.67 -13.30 9.45
CA GLY A 252 -19.11 -13.06 9.33
C GLY A 252 -19.67 -12.15 10.41
N ASP A 253 -18.83 -11.57 11.27
CA ASP A 253 -19.25 -10.61 12.27
C ASP A 253 -19.56 -9.26 11.61
N ARG A 254 -20.68 -8.65 12.00
CA ARG A 254 -21.12 -7.39 11.39
C ARG A 254 -20.19 -6.25 11.77
N ILE A 255 -19.73 -5.51 10.76
CA ILE A 255 -18.96 -4.28 10.95
C ILE A 255 -19.94 -3.12 11.10
N VAL A 256 -20.08 -2.61 12.32
CA VAL A 256 -20.97 -1.47 12.63
C VAL A 256 -20.21 -0.14 12.80
N SER A 257 -18.88 -0.17 12.84
CA SER A 257 -18.03 1.02 12.94
C SER A 257 -16.69 0.80 12.22
N SER A 258 -16.01 1.90 11.89
CA SER A 258 -14.70 1.86 11.21
C SER A 258 -13.61 1.16 12.01
N ILE A 259 -13.67 1.21 13.35
CA ILE A 259 -12.70 0.58 14.26
C ILE A 259 -12.72 -0.96 14.16
N GLN A 260 -13.84 -1.52 13.72
CA GLN A 260 -14.00 -2.97 13.56
C GLN A 260 -13.49 -3.49 12.20
N SER A 261 -13.05 -2.60 11.30
CA SER A 261 -12.56 -3.01 9.99
C SER A 261 -11.04 -2.99 9.94
N ASP A 262 -10.42 -4.17 9.86
CA ASP A 262 -8.97 -4.34 9.64
C ASP A 262 -8.51 -3.59 8.38
N LYS A 263 -9.34 -3.58 7.32
CA LYS A 263 -9.06 -2.87 6.07
C LYS A 263 -9.02 -1.34 6.23
N ILE A 264 -9.74 -0.78 7.20
CA ILE A 264 -9.70 0.66 7.47
C ILE A 264 -8.50 1.00 8.34
N SER A 265 -8.20 0.19 9.36
CA SER A 265 -7.04 0.41 10.23
C SER A 265 -5.71 0.26 9.50
N ASP A 266 -5.62 -0.61 8.48
CA ASP A 266 -4.42 -0.76 7.64
C ASP A 266 -4.09 0.47 6.79
N ARG A 267 -5.04 1.38 6.54
CA ARG A 267 -4.82 2.57 5.69
C ARG A 267 -3.75 3.53 6.23
N GLU A 268 -3.47 3.44 7.52
CA GLU A 268 -2.43 4.23 8.18
C GLU A 268 -1.08 3.51 8.24
N SER A 269 -1.04 2.23 7.82
CA SER A 269 0.18 1.44 7.84
C SER A 269 1.19 1.95 6.82
N ALA A 270 2.48 1.87 7.17
CA ALA A 270 3.55 2.24 6.25
C ALA A 270 3.51 1.43 4.94
N THR A 271 3.05 0.17 5.02
CA THR A 271 3.01 -0.72 3.85
C THR A 271 1.89 -0.32 2.89
N TYR A 272 0.72 0.07 3.42
CA TYR A 272 -0.39 0.62 2.63
C TYR A 272 0.00 1.94 1.98
N LEU A 273 0.51 2.89 2.77
CA LEU A 273 0.91 4.22 2.28
C LEU A 273 2.00 4.13 1.20
N ALA A 274 2.89 3.15 1.30
CA ALA A 274 3.89 2.88 0.28
C ALA A 274 3.28 2.35 -1.03
N ASP A 275 2.32 1.44 -0.96
CA ASP A 275 1.61 0.89 -2.13
C ASP A 275 0.76 1.96 -2.82
N GLU A 276 0.00 2.72 -2.04
CA GLU A 276 -0.77 3.86 -2.51
C GLU A 276 0.14 4.88 -3.20
N ALA A 277 1.26 5.25 -2.58
CA ALA A 277 2.22 6.20 -3.15
C ALA A 277 2.91 5.66 -4.40
N CYS A 278 3.08 4.35 -4.55
CA CYS A 278 3.61 3.72 -5.77
C CYS A 278 2.60 3.84 -6.92
N CYS A 279 1.34 3.45 -6.68
CA CYS A 279 0.27 3.53 -7.67
C CYS A 279 -0.02 4.98 -8.09
N LYS A 280 0.01 5.91 -7.13
CA LYS A 280 -0.19 7.34 -7.40
C LYS A 280 0.85 7.91 -8.35
N ASP A 281 2.13 7.61 -8.11
CA ASP A 281 3.21 8.05 -8.99
C ASP A 281 3.03 7.49 -10.40
N TYR A 282 2.64 6.20 -10.49
CA TYR A 282 2.40 5.54 -11.76
C TYR A 282 1.29 6.24 -12.57
N VAL A 283 0.12 6.44 -11.99
CA VAL A 283 -1.01 7.12 -12.66
C VAL A 283 -0.67 8.57 -13.00
N SER A 284 0.05 9.26 -12.11
CA SER A 284 0.49 10.64 -12.37
C SER A 284 1.43 10.74 -13.56
N TRP A 285 2.32 9.76 -13.73
CA TRP A 285 3.21 9.67 -14.88
C TRP A 285 2.47 9.30 -16.16
N LYS A 286 1.50 8.38 -16.08
CA LYS A 286 0.67 7.96 -17.22
C LYS A 286 -0.15 9.12 -17.81
N TYR A 287 -0.64 10.03 -16.97
CA TYR A 287 -1.48 11.16 -17.39
C TYR A 287 -0.90 12.55 -17.03
N PRO A 288 0.24 12.96 -17.60
CA PRO A 288 0.99 14.14 -17.15
C PRO A 288 0.26 15.48 -17.37
N ALA A 289 -0.71 15.52 -18.30
CA ALA A 289 -1.53 16.71 -18.54
C ALA A 289 -2.54 16.99 -17.41
N LEU A 290 -2.92 15.94 -16.68
CA LEU A 290 -3.98 15.97 -15.66
C LEU A 290 -3.39 16.05 -14.26
N PHE A 291 -2.19 15.51 -14.10
CA PHE A 291 -1.35 15.68 -12.93
C PHE A 291 -0.22 16.64 -13.31
N PRO A 292 -0.46 17.97 -13.34
CA PRO A 292 0.52 18.94 -13.81
C PRO A 292 1.84 18.68 -13.09
N ALA A 293 2.81 18.18 -13.88
CA ALA A 293 4.04 17.53 -13.46
C ALA A 293 4.03 17.13 -11.97
N ALA A 294 3.64 15.87 -11.70
CA ALA A 294 3.96 15.20 -10.44
C ALA A 294 5.27 15.79 -9.92
N THR A 295 5.21 16.42 -8.73
CA THR A 295 6.23 17.33 -8.20
C THR A 295 7.58 16.93 -8.77
N PRO A 296 8.23 17.75 -9.63
CA PRO A 296 9.51 17.38 -10.24
C PRO A 296 10.36 16.80 -9.13
N VAL A 297 10.89 15.60 -9.35
CA VAL A 297 11.50 14.76 -8.30
C VAL A 297 12.16 15.69 -7.32
N PRO A 298 11.68 15.74 -6.05
CA PRO A 298 11.95 16.90 -5.23
C PRO A 298 13.44 17.12 -5.23
N VAL A 299 13.88 18.22 -5.85
CA VAL A 299 15.31 18.49 -5.93
C VAL A 299 15.75 18.56 -4.48
N PRO A 300 16.74 17.73 -4.06
CA PRO A 300 17.21 17.78 -2.70
C PRO A 300 17.42 19.24 -2.32
N ALA A 301 16.92 19.67 -1.15
CA ALA A 301 17.12 21.03 -0.67
C ALA A 301 18.58 21.43 -0.89
N ALA A 302 18.89 22.70 -1.16
CA ALA A 302 20.26 23.12 -1.47
C ALA A 302 21.25 22.70 -0.36
N LEU A 303 21.84 21.52 -0.50
CA LEU A 303 22.80 20.94 0.43
C LEU A 303 24.17 21.51 0.09
N ASN A 304 24.92 21.92 1.12
CA ASN A 304 26.34 22.19 0.95
C ASN A 304 27.11 20.88 0.69
N ASP A 305 28.36 20.97 0.23
CA ASP A 305 29.13 19.78 -0.18
C ASP A 305 29.33 18.78 0.98
N HIS A 306 29.47 19.29 2.22
CA HIS A 306 29.56 18.46 3.41
C HIS A 306 28.26 17.66 3.64
N GLN A 307 27.10 18.32 3.59
CA GLN A 307 25.80 17.68 3.75
C GLN A 307 25.52 16.65 2.65
N ARG A 308 25.94 16.92 1.41
CA ARG A 308 25.82 15.93 0.31
C ARG A 308 26.67 14.70 0.59
N LEU A 309 27.92 14.89 1.04
CA LEU A 309 28.81 13.79 1.37
C LEU A 309 28.25 12.93 2.51
N GLN A 310 27.72 13.58 3.54
CA GLN A 310 27.10 12.93 4.70
C GLN A 310 25.83 12.16 4.31
N LEU A 311 24.97 12.74 3.47
CA LEU A 311 23.78 12.08 2.92
C LEU A 311 24.14 10.82 2.11
N GLN A 312 25.28 10.78 1.44
CA GLN A 312 25.71 9.63 0.64
C GLN A 312 26.32 8.48 1.47
N ARG A 313 26.51 8.68 2.78
CA ARG A 313 27.26 7.79 3.68
C ARG A 313 26.44 7.28 4.88
N PRO A 314 25.22 6.76 4.71
CA PRO A 314 24.52 6.11 5.80
C PRO A 314 25.27 4.87 6.29
N VAL A 315 25.08 4.57 7.56
CA VAL A 315 25.22 3.20 8.08
C VAL A 315 23.92 2.45 7.75
N ILE A 316 23.99 1.44 6.90
CA ILE A 316 22.84 0.57 6.60
C ILE A 316 22.93 -0.62 7.56
N ILE A 317 21.94 -0.72 8.45
CA ILE A 317 21.82 -1.80 9.43
C ILE A 317 21.13 -2.98 8.77
N LEU A 318 21.84 -4.10 8.66
CA LEU A 318 21.38 -5.33 8.05
C LEU A 318 21.05 -6.34 9.14
N CYS A 319 19.75 -6.60 9.31
CA CYS A 319 19.20 -7.57 10.24
C CYS A 319 17.93 -8.20 9.65
N LYS A 320 17.45 -9.33 10.18
CA LYS A 320 16.23 -10.00 9.70
C LYS A 320 15.01 -9.76 10.58
N GLY A 321 15.18 -9.66 11.90
CA GLY A 321 14.06 -9.46 12.81
C GLY A 321 13.97 -8.02 13.35
N GLU A 322 12.76 -7.63 13.74
CA GLU A 322 12.47 -6.28 14.24
C GLU A 322 13.13 -6.00 15.59
N LEU A 323 13.29 -7.03 16.44
CA LEU A 323 13.93 -6.89 17.75
C LEU A 323 15.43 -6.65 17.63
N GLU A 324 16.10 -7.37 16.72
CA GLU A 324 17.50 -7.16 16.39
C GLU A 324 17.68 -5.74 15.86
N CYS A 325 16.80 -5.31 14.96
CA CYS A 325 16.82 -3.96 14.41
C CYS A 325 16.70 -2.91 15.53
N ALA A 326 15.72 -3.05 16.43
CA ALA A 326 15.50 -2.12 17.53
C ALA A 326 16.69 -2.04 18.50
N LEU A 327 17.22 -3.21 18.92
CA LEU A 327 18.38 -3.28 19.83
C LEU A 327 19.61 -2.63 19.21
N VAL A 328 19.85 -2.88 17.91
CA VAL A 328 21.01 -2.33 17.20
C VAL A 328 20.84 -0.84 16.94
N SER A 329 19.63 -0.37 16.63
CA SER A 329 19.33 1.06 16.54
C SER A 329 19.62 1.79 17.85
N GLU A 330 19.29 1.20 19.01
CA GLU A 330 19.70 1.74 20.30
C GLU A 330 21.23 1.82 20.42
N LEU A 331 21.96 0.74 20.12
CA LEU A 331 23.42 0.71 20.18
C LEU A 331 24.08 1.79 19.29
N VAL A 332 23.54 1.95 18.09
CA VAL A 332 24.00 2.91 17.09
C VAL A 332 23.74 4.34 17.56
N ARG A 333 22.56 4.63 18.14
CA ARG A 333 22.26 5.92 18.79
C ARG A 333 23.23 6.23 19.94
N ASP A 334 23.57 5.23 20.74
CA ASP A 334 24.54 5.33 21.83
C ASP A 334 25.99 5.52 21.37
N CYS A 335 26.26 5.40 20.07
CA CYS A 335 27.52 5.79 19.42
C CYS A 335 27.45 7.17 18.75
N GLY A 336 26.39 7.95 19.00
CA GLY A 336 26.21 9.29 18.43
C GLY A 336 25.69 9.31 16.98
N VAL A 337 25.31 8.14 16.45
CA VAL A 337 24.75 8.01 15.10
C VAL A 337 23.26 8.33 15.16
N VAL A 338 22.79 9.18 14.25
CA VAL A 338 21.36 9.53 14.18
C VAL A 338 20.59 8.46 13.41
N VAL A 339 19.56 7.87 14.04
CA VAL A 339 18.63 6.95 13.38
C VAL A 339 17.29 7.68 13.21
N PRO A 340 16.86 8.04 11.99
CA PRO A 340 15.61 8.75 11.77
C PRO A 340 14.40 7.84 12.07
N GLU A 341 13.86 7.93 13.28
CA GLU A 341 12.70 7.12 13.72
C GLU A 341 11.46 7.96 14.01
N GLU A 342 11.60 9.28 14.19
CA GLU A 342 10.46 10.11 14.54
C GLU A 342 9.55 10.35 13.33
N PRO A 343 8.25 10.04 13.46
CA PRO A 343 7.31 10.39 12.42
C PRO A 343 7.09 11.91 12.38
N ALA A 344 6.75 12.44 11.21
CA ALA A 344 6.50 13.87 11.03
C ALA A 344 5.32 14.38 11.88
N ALA A 345 4.44 13.47 12.32
CA ALA A 345 3.33 13.73 13.23
C ALA A 345 3.02 12.46 14.05
N PRO A 346 2.43 12.60 15.27
CA PRO A 346 1.98 11.46 16.06
C PRO A 346 1.06 10.54 15.25
N GLY A 347 1.31 9.22 15.32
CA GLY A 347 0.51 8.20 14.63
C GLY A 347 0.87 7.97 13.16
N GLN A 348 1.75 8.77 12.55
CA GLN A 348 2.22 8.50 11.19
C GLN A 348 3.43 7.54 11.20
N PRO A 349 3.66 6.77 10.13
CA PRO A 349 4.91 6.06 9.98
C PRO A 349 6.08 6.99 9.60
N PRO A 350 7.34 6.61 9.88
CA PRO A 350 8.51 7.36 9.42
C PRO A 350 8.54 7.47 7.89
N ALA A 351 8.76 8.67 7.36
CA ALA A 351 8.76 8.91 5.90
C ALA A 351 9.79 8.03 5.16
N LEU A 352 10.92 7.75 5.81
CA LEU A 352 11.98 6.90 5.28
C LEU A 352 11.55 5.43 5.20
N MET A 353 10.74 4.95 6.16
CA MET A 353 10.16 3.61 6.11
C MET A 353 9.22 3.47 4.90
N ILE A 354 8.33 4.45 4.69
CA ILE A 354 7.42 4.47 3.53
C ILE A 354 8.24 4.49 2.23
N ALA A 355 9.33 5.25 2.16
CA ALA A 355 10.21 5.29 0.99
C ALA A 355 10.85 3.92 0.69
N ILE A 356 11.35 3.24 1.73
CA ILE A 356 11.96 1.90 1.62
C ILE A 356 10.93 0.86 1.17
N TYR A 357 9.74 0.86 1.79
CA TYR A 357 8.65 -0.03 1.37
C TYR A 357 8.19 0.24 -0.05
N LYS A 358 8.11 1.51 -0.44
CA LYS A 358 7.79 1.87 -1.81
C LYS A 358 8.84 1.35 -2.79
N MET A 359 10.13 1.44 -2.47
CA MET A 359 11.19 0.86 -3.30
C MET A 359 11.05 -0.65 -3.49
N ILE A 360 10.62 -1.37 -2.46
CA ILE A 360 10.33 -2.80 -2.56
C ILE A 360 9.18 -3.03 -3.54
N ILE A 361 8.06 -2.30 -3.39
CA ILE A 361 6.91 -2.41 -4.29
C ILE A 361 7.30 -2.05 -5.73
N GLU A 362 8.09 -0.99 -5.92
CA GLU A 362 8.62 -0.60 -7.22
C GLU A 362 9.42 -1.72 -7.88
N LYS A 363 10.33 -2.34 -7.13
CA LYS A 363 11.20 -3.40 -7.64
C LYS A 363 10.43 -4.63 -8.09
N PHE A 364 9.42 -5.04 -7.33
CA PHE A 364 8.76 -6.34 -7.53
C PHE A 364 7.41 -6.26 -8.24
N ARG A 365 6.75 -5.09 -8.23
CA ARG A 365 5.39 -4.92 -8.79
C ARG A 365 5.30 -3.85 -9.87
N CYS A 366 6.22 -2.89 -9.93
CA CYS A 366 6.21 -1.88 -10.98
C CYS A 366 7.19 -2.20 -12.11
N HIS A 367 6.66 -2.49 -13.29
CA HIS A 367 7.49 -2.79 -14.46
C HIS A 367 7.85 -1.55 -15.29
N ALA A 368 7.50 -0.35 -14.82
CA ALA A 368 7.74 0.88 -15.55
C ALA A 368 9.20 1.35 -15.40
N PRO A 369 10.01 1.41 -16.49
CA PRO A 369 11.45 1.68 -16.38
C PRO A 369 11.79 3.05 -15.77
N TRP A 370 10.92 4.04 -15.97
CA TRP A 370 11.12 5.39 -15.45
C TRP A 370 11.12 5.43 -13.93
N GLN A 371 10.39 4.53 -13.26
CA GLN A 371 10.25 4.57 -11.81
C GLN A 371 11.59 4.24 -11.13
N ALA A 372 12.31 3.24 -11.65
CA ALA A 372 13.67 2.89 -11.22
C ALA A 372 14.68 4.04 -11.41
N ALA A 373 14.48 4.89 -12.43
CA ALA A 373 15.35 6.04 -12.68
C ALA A 373 15.20 7.14 -11.62
N TYR A 374 14.03 7.25 -10.98
CA TYR A 374 13.74 8.29 -9.98
C TYR A 374 13.83 7.81 -8.54
N THR A 375 13.88 6.50 -8.31
CA THR A 375 14.01 5.91 -6.96
C THR A 375 15.16 6.55 -6.16
N GLN A 376 16.32 6.75 -6.79
CA GLN A 376 17.49 7.35 -6.13
C GLN A 376 17.24 8.78 -5.68
N GLU A 377 16.86 9.65 -6.61
CA GLU A 377 16.61 11.05 -6.33
C GLU A 377 15.48 11.22 -5.28
N ARG A 378 14.43 10.40 -5.35
CA ARG A 378 13.34 10.40 -4.37
C ARG A 378 13.84 10.06 -2.98
N LEU A 379 14.58 8.96 -2.82
CA LEU A 379 15.08 8.55 -1.49
C LEU A 379 16.02 9.61 -0.91
N LEU A 380 16.91 10.18 -1.73
CA LEU A 380 17.79 11.28 -1.33
C LEU A 380 16.99 12.53 -0.92
N SER A 381 15.92 12.85 -1.64
CA SER A 381 15.07 14.00 -1.32
C SER A 381 14.28 13.83 -0.02
N ILE A 382 13.91 12.60 0.34
CA ILE A 382 13.23 12.27 1.61
C ILE A 382 14.22 12.28 2.76
N ALA A 383 15.43 11.75 2.54
CA ALA A 383 16.47 11.74 3.55
C ALA A 383 17.02 13.15 3.82
N ALA A 384 17.23 13.99 2.79
CA ALA A 384 17.91 15.28 2.94
C ALA A 384 17.33 16.20 4.06
N PRO A 385 16.01 16.42 4.18
CA PRO A 385 15.43 17.18 5.28
C PRO A 385 15.61 16.53 6.66
N LEU A 386 15.53 15.19 6.73
CA LEU A 386 15.76 14.44 7.98
C LEU A 386 17.19 14.63 8.48
N LEU A 387 18.14 14.83 7.56
CA LEU A 387 19.55 15.03 7.88
C LEU A 387 19.95 16.52 7.99
N GLY A 388 19.04 17.46 7.73
CA GLY A 388 19.32 18.90 7.75
C GLY A 388 19.80 19.43 9.11
N ASN A 389 19.55 18.66 10.18
CA ASN A 389 19.93 18.98 11.55
C ASN A 389 21.22 18.27 12.01
N LEU A 390 21.86 17.47 11.16
CA LEU A 390 23.09 16.79 11.55
C LEU A 390 24.26 17.76 11.70
N GLN A 391 25.07 17.52 12.72
CA GLN A 391 26.34 18.22 12.85
C GLN A 391 27.32 17.78 11.75
N PRO A 392 28.28 18.63 11.36
CA PRO A 392 29.34 18.21 10.46
C PRO A 392 30.08 16.98 11.01
N GLY A 393 30.32 15.98 10.16
CA GLY A 393 30.92 14.69 10.52
C GLY A 393 29.97 13.66 11.14
N GLN A 394 28.78 14.05 11.61
CA GLN A 394 27.90 13.13 12.33
C GLN A 394 27.38 11.99 11.46
N HIS A 395 27.50 10.75 11.94
CA HIS A 395 26.94 9.61 11.22
C HIS A 395 25.41 9.56 11.34
N TRP A 396 24.77 8.95 10.35
CA TRP A 396 23.35 8.59 10.40
C TRP A 396 23.14 7.17 9.88
N ALA A 397 22.01 6.55 10.22
CA ALA A 397 21.73 5.17 9.85
C ALA A 397 20.32 4.91 9.31
N LEU A 398 20.20 3.81 8.58
CA LEU A 398 18.96 3.21 8.06
C LEU A 398 18.77 1.84 8.72
N ALA A 399 17.59 1.59 9.27
CA ALA A 399 17.32 0.39 10.07
C ALA A 399 15.93 -0.19 9.75
N PHE A 400 15.85 -1.02 8.70
CA PHE A 400 14.61 -1.73 8.34
C PHE A 400 14.97 -3.14 7.87
N PRO A 401 14.45 -4.21 8.50
CA PRO A 401 14.73 -5.58 8.08
C PRO A 401 14.44 -5.85 6.60
N GLU A 402 13.39 -5.21 6.07
CA GLU A 402 12.94 -5.36 4.69
C GLU A 402 13.91 -4.73 3.68
N SER A 403 14.89 -3.93 4.13
CA SER A 403 15.98 -3.40 3.28
C SER A 403 16.79 -4.51 2.62
N ASN A 404 16.83 -5.71 3.21
CA ASN A 404 17.48 -6.89 2.62
C ASN A 404 16.93 -7.22 1.22
N LEU A 405 15.68 -6.85 0.92
CA LEU A 405 15.04 -7.08 -0.38
C LEU A 405 15.54 -6.11 -1.47
N ILE A 406 16.18 -5.00 -1.10
CA ILE A 406 16.56 -3.90 -1.99
C ILE A 406 18.02 -3.43 -1.81
N LEU A 407 18.92 -4.29 -1.31
CA LEU A 407 20.32 -3.91 -1.08
C LEU A 407 21.06 -3.40 -2.33
N PRO A 408 20.89 -3.99 -3.52
CA PRO A 408 21.51 -3.45 -4.73
C PRO A 408 20.99 -2.05 -5.10
N GLU A 409 19.70 -1.78 -4.88
CA GLU A 409 19.11 -0.46 -5.06
C GLU A 409 19.71 0.54 -4.06
N LEU A 410 19.78 0.18 -2.78
CA LEU A 410 20.33 1.04 -1.73
C LEU A 410 21.82 1.34 -1.95
N SER A 411 22.61 0.39 -2.42
CA SER A 411 24.02 0.60 -2.78
C SER A 411 24.19 1.57 -3.94
N ARG A 412 23.26 1.58 -4.91
CA ARG A 412 23.23 2.58 -5.99
C ARG A 412 22.86 3.97 -5.47
N VAL A 413 21.90 4.06 -4.55
CA VAL A 413 21.51 5.34 -3.95
C VAL A 413 22.61 5.92 -3.06
N PHE A 414 23.25 5.05 -2.27
CA PHE A 414 24.26 5.40 -1.28
C PHE A 414 25.56 4.65 -1.58
N PRO A 415 26.34 5.09 -2.59
CA PRO A 415 27.52 4.38 -3.04
C PRO A 415 28.63 4.30 -1.97
N ASP A 416 28.64 5.23 -1.01
CA ASP A 416 29.56 5.25 0.12
C ASP A 416 28.90 4.73 1.42
N ALA A 417 27.79 4.00 1.32
CA ALA A 417 27.18 3.38 2.49
C ALA A 417 28.15 2.42 3.18
N ARG A 418 27.99 2.33 4.49
CA ARG A 418 28.69 1.36 5.33
C ARG A 418 27.69 0.36 5.86
N TYR A 419 28.06 -0.91 5.96
CA TYR A 419 27.13 -1.96 6.36
C TYR A 419 27.43 -2.45 7.78
N LEU A 420 26.41 -2.40 8.64
CA LEU A 420 26.43 -2.99 9.97
C LEU A 420 25.56 -4.25 9.94
N CYS A 421 26.18 -5.41 9.94
CA CYS A 421 25.54 -6.71 9.82
C CYS A 421 25.37 -7.32 11.21
N VAL A 422 24.12 -7.60 11.58
CA VAL A 422 23.81 -8.24 12.87
C VAL A 422 23.28 -9.62 12.58
N HIS A 423 24.00 -10.63 13.08
CA HIS A 423 23.62 -12.02 12.89
C HIS A 423 23.11 -12.63 14.20
N ARG A 424 22.00 -13.35 14.09
CA ARG A 424 21.39 -14.18 15.14
C ARG A 424 21.18 -15.57 14.54
N ASP A 425 21.11 -16.61 15.37
CA ASP A 425 20.78 -17.95 14.87
C ASP A 425 19.48 -17.86 14.05
N PRO A 426 19.48 -18.25 12.77
CA PRO A 426 18.28 -18.28 11.94
C PRO A 426 17.09 -18.98 12.59
N LEU A 427 17.33 -20.01 13.41
CA LEU A 427 16.25 -20.69 14.14
C LEU A 427 15.64 -19.76 15.20
N ASP A 428 16.46 -19.06 15.98
CA ASP A 428 15.97 -18.10 16.97
C ASP A 428 15.20 -16.95 16.31
N ILE A 429 15.67 -16.48 15.15
CA ILE A 429 14.96 -15.51 14.31
C ILE A 429 13.57 -16.04 13.93
N CYS A 430 13.44 -17.33 13.60
CA CYS A 430 12.18 -17.96 13.21
C CYS A 430 11.27 -18.34 14.41
N LEU A 431 11.81 -18.39 15.63
CA LEU A 431 11.03 -18.68 16.84
C LEU A 431 10.56 -17.41 17.59
N GLY A 432 11.16 -16.24 17.31
CA GLY A 432 10.77 -14.94 17.88
C GLY A 432 9.41 -14.38 17.41
N ALA A 433 9.27 -13.05 17.33
CA ALA A 433 8.09 -12.40 16.76
C ALA A 433 8.11 -12.44 15.21
N SER A 434 6.93 -12.50 14.59
CA SER A 434 6.81 -12.47 13.12
C SER A 434 7.01 -11.06 12.59
N ASP A 435 7.91 -10.91 11.63
CA ASP A 435 8.15 -9.65 10.92
C ASP A 435 7.19 -9.49 9.73
N LYS A 436 7.07 -8.26 9.20
CA LYS A 436 6.11 -7.94 8.14
C LYS A 436 6.33 -8.78 6.88
N SER A 437 7.58 -9.13 6.56
CA SER A 437 7.91 -9.87 5.35
C SER A 437 7.42 -11.33 5.37
N ALA A 438 7.04 -11.85 6.55
CA ALA A 438 6.54 -13.21 6.73
C ALA A 438 5.02 -13.28 6.97
N ARG A 439 4.25 -12.21 6.67
CA ARG A 439 2.80 -12.16 6.92
C ARG A 439 2.02 -11.61 5.72
N LEU A 440 0.93 -12.27 5.36
CA LEU A 440 0.05 -11.83 4.25
C LEU A 440 -0.92 -10.69 4.61
N ASP A 441 -0.96 -10.30 5.89
CA ASP A 441 -1.83 -9.24 6.40
C ASP A 441 -1.37 -7.82 5.98
N ASN A 442 -0.18 -7.68 5.40
CA ASN A 442 0.40 -6.39 5.00
C ASN A 442 0.97 -6.45 3.57
N HIS A 443 1.18 -5.28 2.95
CA HIS A 443 1.58 -5.21 1.53
C HIS A 443 2.99 -5.74 1.27
N ILE A 444 3.91 -5.68 2.24
CA ILE A 444 5.29 -6.14 2.05
C ILE A 444 5.40 -7.66 2.13
N GLY A 445 4.70 -8.32 3.05
CA GLY A 445 4.70 -9.78 3.08
C GLY A 445 4.00 -10.41 1.87
N ARG A 446 3.01 -9.74 1.28
CA ARG A 446 2.41 -10.13 -0.03
C ARG A 446 3.38 -10.02 -1.21
N ILE A 447 4.56 -9.42 -1.02
CA ILE A 447 5.68 -9.44 -1.98
C ILE A 447 6.72 -10.46 -1.52
N ALA A 448 7.18 -10.33 -0.28
CA ALA A 448 8.32 -11.07 0.23
C ALA A 448 8.08 -12.59 0.32
N LEU A 449 6.85 -13.04 0.63
CA LEU A 449 6.51 -14.46 0.69
C LEU A 449 6.55 -15.11 -0.71
N PRO A 450 5.84 -14.62 -1.74
CA PRO A 450 5.97 -15.14 -3.10
C PRO A 450 7.42 -15.21 -3.60
N GLU A 451 8.23 -14.19 -3.30
CA GLU A 451 9.65 -14.16 -3.67
C GLU A 451 10.46 -15.22 -2.93
N ALA A 452 10.22 -15.42 -1.63
CA ALA A 452 10.89 -16.45 -0.83
C ALA A 452 10.53 -17.87 -1.28
N TYR A 453 9.26 -18.12 -1.59
CA TYR A 453 8.80 -19.40 -2.10
C TYR A 453 9.39 -19.68 -3.48
N SER A 454 9.35 -18.70 -4.38
CA SER A 454 9.95 -18.81 -5.72
C SER A 454 11.46 -19.06 -5.64
N HIS A 455 12.16 -18.40 -4.70
CA HIS A 455 13.59 -18.61 -4.46
C HIS A 455 13.92 -20.06 -4.07
N LEU A 456 13.01 -20.73 -3.37
CA LEU A 456 13.16 -22.13 -2.93
C LEU A 456 12.54 -23.14 -3.91
N GLY A 457 11.99 -22.68 -5.05
CA GLY A 457 11.31 -23.53 -6.02
C GLY A 457 9.97 -24.09 -5.52
N LEU A 458 9.33 -23.41 -4.57
CA LEU A 458 8.01 -23.76 -4.04
C LEU A 458 6.91 -23.01 -4.80
N GLU A 459 5.74 -23.63 -4.91
CA GLU A 459 4.57 -23.02 -5.55
C GLU A 459 3.94 -21.94 -4.66
N ARG A 460 3.54 -20.80 -5.25
CA ARG A 460 2.93 -19.68 -4.50
C ARG A 460 1.67 -20.09 -3.74
N ALA A 461 0.89 -21.02 -4.28
CA ALA A 461 -0.33 -21.51 -3.64
C ALA A 461 -0.07 -22.21 -2.30
N GLN A 462 1.15 -22.72 -2.08
CA GLN A 462 1.53 -23.38 -0.83
C GLN A 462 1.58 -22.40 0.36
N ILE A 463 1.76 -21.09 0.11
CA ILE A 463 1.75 -20.05 1.16
C ILE A 463 0.45 -20.11 1.98
N LEU A 464 -0.69 -20.44 1.37
CA LEU A 464 -1.98 -20.53 2.06
C LEU A 464 -2.14 -21.79 2.92
N GLN A 465 -1.28 -22.79 2.74
CA GLN A 465 -1.32 -24.07 3.45
C GLN A 465 -0.30 -24.14 4.59
N ASP A 466 0.85 -23.49 4.36
CA ASP A 466 1.95 -23.44 5.28
C ASP A 466 1.65 -22.55 6.50
N ASP A 467 2.21 -22.92 7.65
CA ASP A 467 2.02 -22.17 8.89
C ASP A 467 2.98 -20.96 8.96
N GLU A 468 2.79 -20.12 9.98
CA GLU A 468 3.63 -18.93 10.17
C GLU A 468 5.13 -19.27 10.35
N LEU A 469 5.46 -20.45 10.89
CA LEU A 469 6.86 -20.83 11.06
C LEU A 469 7.50 -21.16 9.71
N ASP A 470 6.79 -21.83 8.81
CA ASP A 470 7.25 -22.06 7.43
C ASP A 470 7.49 -20.73 6.71
N HIS A 471 6.54 -19.80 6.80
CA HIS A 471 6.66 -18.45 6.21
C HIS A 471 7.94 -17.75 6.69
N ARG A 472 8.25 -17.86 7.97
CA ARG A 472 9.45 -17.27 8.57
C ARG A 472 10.73 -17.99 8.19
N VAL A 473 10.72 -19.32 8.13
CA VAL A 473 11.86 -20.12 7.65
C VAL A 473 12.21 -19.71 6.23
N TYR A 474 11.24 -19.70 5.32
CA TYR A 474 11.50 -19.43 3.91
C TYR A 474 11.94 -17.99 3.66
N THR A 475 11.28 -17.01 4.29
CA THR A 475 11.69 -15.60 4.17
C THR A 475 13.05 -15.35 4.80
N THR A 476 13.41 -16.06 5.88
CA THR A 476 14.75 -15.99 6.50
C THR A 476 15.82 -16.55 5.58
N ILE A 477 15.61 -17.73 4.99
CA ILE A 477 16.56 -18.32 4.02
C ILE A 477 16.76 -17.36 2.85
N HIS A 478 15.68 -16.86 2.25
CA HIS A 478 15.75 -15.97 1.10
C HIS A 478 16.50 -14.67 1.41
N GLN A 479 16.13 -13.97 2.49
CA GLN A 479 16.71 -12.66 2.80
C GLN A 479 18.16 -12.74 3.29
N LEU A 480 18.52 -13.77 4.08
CA LEU A 480 19.92 -14.00 4.45
C LEU A 480 20.75 -14.42 3.23
N GLY A 481 20.16 -15.12 2.26
CA GLY A 481 20.77 -15.40 0.97
C GLY A 481 20.99 -14.13 0.12
N LEU A 482 20.05 -13.18 0.13
CA LEU A 482 20.22 -11.86 -0.50
C LEU A 482 21.35 -11.06 0.16
N LEU A 483 21.38 -11.02 1.50
CA LEU A 483 22.43 -10.36 2.27
C LEU A 483 23.80 -10.96 1.96
N THR A 484 23.93 -12.29 1.99
CA THR A 484 25.19 -12.98 1.72
C THR A 484 25.70 -12.67 0.31
N ARG A 485 24.82 -12.72 -0.70
CA ARG A 485 25.17 -12.36 -2.09
C ARG A 485 25.61 -10.90 -2.22
N HIS A 486 24.93 -9.98 -1.52
CA HIS A 486 25.27 -8.56 -1.53
C HIS A 486 26.65 -8.32 -0.92
N LEU A 487 26.93 -8.89 0.25
CA LEU A 487 28.20 -8.70 0.95
C LEU A 487 29.38 -9.44 0.30
N ALA A 488 29.12 -10.48 -0.50
CA ALA A 488 30.15 -11.15 -1.29
C ALA A 488 30.68 -10.27 -2.45
N ALA A 489 29.91 -9.27 -2.90
CA ALA A 489 30.38 -8.30 -3.88
C ALA A 489 31.34 -7.29 -3.21
N PRO A 490 32.35 -6.77 -3.93
CA PRO A 490 33.27 -5.76 -3.40
C PRO A 490 32.51 -4.54 -2.87
N GLN A 491 32.71 -4.22 -1.60
CA GLN A 491 32.16 -3.03 -0.96
C GLN A 491 33.21 -1.92 -0.90
N ARG A 492 32.79 -0.65 -0.83
CA ARG A 492 33.71 0.47 -0.60
C ARG A 492 34.32 0.48 0.80
N SER A 493 33.61 -0.12 1.75
CA SER A 493 33.98 -0.18 3.17
C SER A 493 33.79 -1.61 3.67
N ASP A 494 34.69 -2.08 4.53
CA ASP A 494 34.51 -3.37 5.18
C ASP A 494 33.26 -3.36 6.07
N PRO A 495 32.34 -4.33 5.91
CA PRO A 495 31.18 -4.46 6.78
C PRO A 495 31.61 -4.80 8.22
N LEU A 496 30.91 -4.25 9.20
CA LEU A 496 31.05 -4.68 10.60
C LEU A 496 30.04 -5.77 10.90
N PHE A 497 30.50 -6.90 11.44
CA PHE A 497 29.64 -7.99 11.90
C PHE A 497 29.55 -7.96 13.42
N LEU A 498 28.31 -7.97 13.95
CA LEU A 498 28.04 -8.12 15.37
C LEU A 498 27.15 -9.34 15.60
N ALA A 499 27.54 -10.20 16.53
CA ALA A 499 26.69 -11.30 16.97
C ALA A 499 25.61 -10.75 17.90
N TYR A 500 24.34 -11.10 17.67
CA TYR A 500 23.23 -10.72 18.55
C TYR A 500 23.49 -11.16 20.01
N THR A 501 24.08 -12.34 20.21
CA THR A 501 24.47 -12.83 21.53
C THR A 501 25.55 -11.96 22.19
N GLU A 502 26.48 -11.38 21.43
CA GLU A 502 27.46 -10.43 21.98
C GLU A 502 26.78 -9.13 22.40
N LEU A 503 25.80 -8.63 21.64
CA LEU A 503 25.02 -7.44 22.02
C LEU A 503 24.34 -7.63 23.39
N GLN A 504 23.89 -8.85 23.67
CA GLN A 504 23.22 -9.19 24.93
C GLN A 504 24.20 -9.39 26.09
N VAL A 505 25.29 -10.13 25.86
CA VAL A 505 26.23 -10.54 26.90
C VAL A 505 27.24 -9.42 27.23
N SER A 506 27.70 -8.69 26.22
CA SER A 506 28.74 -7.67 26.34
C SER A 506 28.46 -6.45 25.44
N PRO A 507 27.38 -5.68 25.71
CA PRO A 507 27.05 -4.48 24.93
C PRO A 507 28.18 -3.44 24.91
N VAL A 508 29.03 -3.41 25.94
CA VAL A 508 30.22 -2.54 25.99
C VAL A 508 31.25 -2.94 24.94
N SER A 509 31.49 -4.24 24.73
CA SER A 509 32.39 -4.75 23.69
C SER A 509 31.84 -4.40 22.31
N ALA A 510 30.58 -4.71 22.05
CA ALA A 510 29.92 -4.39 20.78
C ALA A 510 29.94 -2.89 20.48
N ARG A 511 29.69 -2.04 21.49
CA ARG A 511 29.79 -0.58 21.38
C ARG A 511 31.21 -0.12 21.05
N ALA A 512 32.22 -0.71 21.68
CA ALA A 512 33.61 -0.38 21.41
C ALA A 512 34.02 -0.78 19.98
N GLN A 513 33.59 -1.96 19.51
CA GLN A 513 33.77 -2.39 18.12
C GLN A 513 33.09 -1.42 17.15
N LEU A 514 31.83 -1.06 17.41
CA LEU A 514 31.08 -0.13 16.57
C LEU A 514 31.72 1.26 16.55
N SER A 515 32.12 1.81 17.70
CA SER A 515 32.79 3.12 17.78
C SER A 515 34.12 3.12 17.03
N GLY A 516 34.94 2.08 17.23
CA GLY A 516 36.22 1.91 16.54
C GLY A 516 36.04 1.76 15.02
N TRP A 517 35.03 1.00 14.59
CA TRP A 517 34.66 0.91 13.17
C TRP A 517 34.24 2.28 12.66
N LEU A 518 33.33 2.99 13.35
CA LEU A 518 32.88 4.32 12.95
C LEU A 518 34.02 5.34 12.84
N GLY A 519 35.11 5.15 13.60
CA GLY A 519 36.23 6.09 13.69
C GLY A 519 36.01 7.16 14.77
N GLU A 520 35.07 6.91 15.67
CA GLU A 520 34.66 7.82 16.74
C GLU A 520 35.16 7.31 18.09
N ALA A 521 35.46 8.22 19.00
CA ALA A 521 35.70 7.83 20.39
C ALA A 521 34.36 7.36 20.99
N PRO A 522 34.31 6.25 21.75
CA PRO A 522 33.08 5.84 22.41
C PRO A 522 32.62 7.00 23.33
N PRO A 523 31.39 7.52 23.17
CA PRO A 523 30.91 8.55 24.08
C PRO A 523 30.85 7.99 25.51
N GLY A 524 30.77 8.85 26.52
CA GLY A 524 30.94 8.54 27.96
C GLY A 524 30.14 7.36 28.58
N PRO A 525 30.02 7.28 29.92
CA PRO A 525 29.61 6.03 30.58
C PRO A 525 28.17 5.57 30.27
N ALA A 526 28.12 4.30 29.83
CA ALA A 526 27.09 3.25 29.85
C ALA A 526 25.79 3.38 29.02
N PHE A 527 25.65 2.42 28.11
CA PHE A 527 24.43 1.88 27.47
C PHE A 527 23.49 1.28 28.54
N PRO A 528 22.43 1.97 29.00
CA PRO A 528 21.67 1.54 30.18
C PRO A 528 20.63 0.43 29.92
N SER A 529 20.32 0.07 28.66
CA SER A 529 19.03 -0.56 28.32
C SER A 529 19.04 -2.02 27.82
N ALA A 530 20.19 -2.67 27.59
CA ALA A 530 20.24 -4.02 26.96
C ALA A 530 19.42 -5.11 27.69
N ARG A 531 19.02 -4.91 28.95
CA ARG A 531 18.29 -5.91 29.76
C ARG A 531 16.77 -5.98 29.52
N ARG A 532 16.15 -5.13 28.70
CA ARG A 532 14.67 -5.08 28.57
C ARG A 532 14.06 -5.77 27.34
N VAL A 533 14.83 -6.12 26.32
CA VAL A 533 14.25 -6.48 25.01
C VAL A 533 13.81 -7.95 24.92
N ASP A 534 14.44 -8.88 25.66
CA ASP A 534 14.20 -10.33 25.45
C ASP A 534 13.28 -10.99 26.50
N SER A 535 13.14 -10.42 27.70
CA SER A 535 12.38 -11.05 28.79
C SER A 535 10.86 -11.11 28.57
N GLN A 536 10.36 -10.60 27.43
CA GLN A 536 8.94 -10.67 27.06
C GLN A 536 8.64 -11.68 25.94
N ASN A 537 9.66 -12.35 25.38
CA ASN A 537 9.49 -13.22 24.21
C ASN A 537 9.98 -14.66 24.42
N GLU A 538 9.94 -15.17 25.65
CA GLU A 538 10.03 -16.61 25.91
C GLU A 538 8.80 -17.31 25.28
N ASN A 539 8.86 -17.52 23.97
CA ASN A 539 7.89 -18.26 23.14
C ASN A 539 7.96 -19.77 23.40
N THR A 540 8.42 -20.18 24.60
CA THR A 540 8.53 -21.56 25.05
C THR A 540 7.12 -22.14 25.17
N GLY A 541 6.60 -22.65 24.06
CA GLY A 541 5.26 -23.25 24.00
C GLY A 541 4.50 -23.02 22.69
N ARG A 542 4.95 -22.11 21.81
CA ARG A 542 4.23 -21.84 20.56
C ARG A 542 4.28 -23.00 19.56
N TYR A 543 5.42 -23.68 19.48
CA TYR A 543 5.66 -24.78 18.53
C TYR A 543 6.08 -26.04 19.27
N SER A 544 5.71 -27.20 18.74
CA SER A 544 6.15 -28.48 19.28
C SER A 544 7.64 -28.70 19.02
N ALA A 545 8.31 -29.49 19.86
CA ALA A 545 9.73 -29.81 19.67
C ALA A 545 10.02 -30.45 18.29
N ALA A 546 9.11 -31.29 17.79
CA ALA A 546 9.23 -31.89 16.46
C ALA A 546 9.16 -30.83 15.34
N ARG A 547 8.28 -29.84 15.49
CA ARG A 547 8.14 -28.74 14.52
C ARG A 547 9.37 -27.83 14.53
N ILE A 548 9.92 -27.53 15.71
CA ILE A 548 11.19 -26.78 15.87
C ILE A 548 12.34 -27.53 15.21
N ALA A 549 12.44 -28.85 15.41
CA ALA A 549 13.46 -29.68 14.78
C ALA A 549 13.36 -29.66 13.24
N ALA A 550 12.15 -29.75 12.68
CA ALA A 550 11.93 -29.66 11.23
C ALA A 550 12.36 -28.28 10.67
N ALA A 551 12.01 -27.18 11.35
CA ALA A 551 12.46 -25.85 10.97
C ALA A 551 14.00 -25.73 11.04
N ALA A 552 14.62 -26.31 12.08
CA ALA A 552 16.07 -26.31 12.23
C ALA A 552 16.78 -27.08 11.10
N GLU A 553 16.19 -28.18 10.62
CA GLU A 553 16.66 -28.95 9.46
C GLU A 553 16.58 -28.13 8.17
N GLN A 554 15.43 -27.49 7.91
CA GLN A 554 15.27 -26.59 6.75
C GLN A 554 16.28 -25.43 6.77
N LEU A 555 16.61 -24.92 7.96
CA LEU A 555 17.58 -23.84 8.16
C LEU A 555 19.05 -24.31 8.19
N GLN A 556 19.33 -25.62 8.09
CA GLN A 556 20.68 -26.16 8.28
C GLN A 556 21.73 -25.46 7.39
N GLY A 557 21.42 -25.25 6.12
CA GLY A 557 22.34 -24.62 5.17
C GLY A 557 22.73 -23.19 5.57
N VAL A 558 21.75 -22.36 5.95
CA VAL A 558 22.00 -20.97 6.35
C VAL A 558 22.63 -20.89 7.75
N ARG A 559 22.28 -21.79 8.67
CA ARG A 559 22.90 -21.89 10.00
C ARG A 559 24.37 -22.26 9.91
N ALA A 560 24.73 -23.22 9.05
CA ALA A 560 26.13 -23.59 8.81
C ALA A 560 26.93 -22.44 8.19
N ALA A 561 26.35 -21.75 7.19
CA ALA A 561 27.00 -20.61 6.54
C ALA A 561 27.32 -19.45 7.50
N LEU A 562 26.54 -19.32 8.58
CA LEU A 562 26.73 -18.32 9.63
C LEU A 562 27.50 -18.83 10.86
N GLY A 563 27.96 -20.09 10.86
CA GLY A 563 28.78 -20.67 11.93
C GLY A 563 28.01 -21.07 13.19
N TYR A 564 26.71 -21.34 13.10
CA TYR A 564 25.89 -21.80 14.24
C TYR A 564 25.89 -23.32 14.45
N ILE A 565 26.33 -24.10 13.46
CA ILE A 565 26.40 -25.57 13.51
C ILE A 565 27.70 -26.12 12.94
#